data_AF-A0A2T7PH66-F1
#
_entry.id   AF-A0A2T7PH66-F1
#
_cell.length_a   1.000
_cell.length_b   1.000
_cell.length_c   1.000
_cell.angle_alpha   90.00
_cell.angle_beta   90.00
_cell.angle_gamma   90.00
#
_symmetry.space_group_name_H-M   'P 1'
#
loop_
_entity.id
_entity.type
_entity.pdbx_description
1 polymer ?
#
loop_
_entity_poly.entity_id
_entity_poly.type
_entity_poly.pdbx_seq_one_letter_code
_entity_poly.pdbx_strand_id
1 'polypeptide(L)'
;MKNAWDAFLLSIETQSTIGYGIVYAHPECGSTLPVIYLQIVTGFLFETLVFGFVFAKLARPKHRRHTIVFSRNACISQEAERLVLQIRVGDMRRSNLVDARVHGLLIKRHVIQEKYVYPLYQHQLEFNAHEMGDRLFLMWPLVLTHHITEDSPLWTLTPGDLIFDKFEIVVFLEGYIESTGEMCQARTSYTTREIIWGHRFTRLEEYDPKNDLWIMDFVKFNKVVPSDTPACSAAQLMQQSETTVLPVQRSSSQPGIRQSYISVDDDFDTASESPFSDDEHVVGDPIRIPFTPMPMASPEEGVGE
;
A
#
# COMPACT_ATOMS: atom_id res chain seq x y z
N MET A 1 -36.83 -26.91 49.68
CA MET A 1 -35.54 -27.34 49.10
C MET A 1 -35.06 -28.52 49.92
N LYS A 2 -34.89 -29.71 49.30
CA LYS A 2 -34.46 -30.92 50.01
C LYS A 2 -32.95 -31.15 49.88
N ASN A 3 -32.34 -30.70 48.77
CA ASN A 3 -30.91 -30.83 48.49
C ASN A 3 -30.32 -29.52 47.93
N ALA A 4 -29.00 -29.34 48.01
CA ALA A 4 -28.28 -28.19 47.41
C ALA A 4 -28.48 -28.08 45.89
N TRP A 5 -28.71 -29.22 45.23
CA TRP A 5 -29.03 -29.28 43.80
C TRP A 5 -30.35 -28.59 43.45
N ASP A 6 -31.36 -28.63 44.32
CA ASP A 6 -32.64 -27.94 44.09
C ASP A 6 -32.44 -26.42 44.09
N ALA A 7 -31.56 -25.92 44.96
CA ALA A 7 -31.22 -24.50 45.03
C ALA A 7 -30.40 -24.05 43.81
N PHE A 8 -29.48 -24.89 43.34
CA PHE A 8 -28.71 -24.62 42.12
C PHE A 8 -29.61 -24.62 40.87
N LEU A 9 -30.53 -25.58 40.75
CA LEU A 9 -31.51 -25.62 39.67
C LEU A 9 -32.43 -24.40 39.69
N LEU A 10 -32.96 -24.03 40.86
CA LEU A 10 -33.74 -22.79 41.00
C LEU A 10 -32.94 -21.55 40.57
N SER A 11 -31.65 -21.48 40.92
CA SER A 11 -30.77 -20.38 40.53
C SER A 11 -30.59 -20.31 39.01
N ILE A 12 -30.30 -21.43 38.34
CA ILE A 12 -30.21 -21.50 36.87
C ILE A 12 -31.53 -21.14 36.21
N GLU A 13 -32.64 -21.76 36.63
CA GLU A 13 -33.97 -21.53 36.04
C GLU A 13 -34.39 -20.06 36.16
N THR A 14 -34.07 -19.43 37.29
CA THR A 14 -34.35 -18.01 37.54
C THR A 14 -33.45 -17.11 36.70
N GLN A 15 -32.15 -17.41 36.60
CA GLN A 15 -31.20 -16.59 35.83
C GLN A 15 -31.41 -16.70 34.32
N SER A 16 -31.57 -17.92 33.81
CA SER A 16 -31.83 -18.21 32.39
C SER A 16 -33.27 -17.90 31.96
N THR A 17 -34.14 -17.52 32.89
CA THR A 17 -35.56 -17.24 32.66
C THR A 17 -36.35 -18.41 32.08
N ILE A 18 -35.90 -19.65 32.27
CA ILE A 18 -36.58 -20.85 31.78
C ILE A 18 -37.81 -21.17 32.63
N GLY A 19 -37.65 -21.16 33.97
CA GLY A 19 -38.73 -21.33 34.95
C GLY A 19 -39.62 -22.57 34.73
N TYR A 20 -39.09 -23.78 34.94
CA TYR A 20 -39.86 -25.02 34.74
C TYR A 20 -41.02 -25.18 35.76
N GLY A 21 -41.00 -24.44 36.86
CA GLY A 21 -42.10 -24.36 37.83
C GLY A 21 -42.16 -25.53 38.83
N ILE A 22 -41.18 -26.44 38.80
CA ILE A 22 -41.07 -27.58 39.73
C ILE A 22 -40.51 -27.12 41.09
N VAL A 23 -39.60 -26.14 41.08
CA VAL A 23 -39.04 -25.48 42.27
C VAL A 23 -39.37 -23.99 42.19
N TYR A 24 -39.97 -23.42 43.24
CA TYR A 24 -40.39 -22.02 43.26
C TYR A 24 -40.11 -21.36 44.61
N ALA A 25 -39.95 -20.04 44.59
CA ALA A 25 -39.72 -19.23 45.77
C ALA A 25 -41.02 -19.06 46.58
N HIS A 26 -40.98 -19.38 47.87
CA HIS A 26 -42.13 -19.19 48.76
C HIS A 26 -42.12 -17.76 49.35
N PRO A 27 -43.25 -17.02 49.32
CA PRO A 27 -43.30 -15.63 49.78
C PRO A 27 -43.23 -15.46 51.31
N GLU A 28 -43.33 -16.54 52.07
CA GLU A 28 -43.30 -16.51 53.54
C GLU A 28 -41.91 -16.18 54.11
N CYS A 29 -40.84 -16.40 53.32
CA CYS A 29 -39.48 -16.08 53.73
C CYS A 29 -39.08 -14.69 53.22
N GLY A 30 -39.04 -13.70 54.11
CA GLY A 30 -38.72 -12.31 53.76
C GLY A 30 -37.34 -12.10 53.12
N SER A 31 -36.38 -13.01 53.34
CA SER A 31 -35.05 -12.95 52.72
C SER A 31 -34.97 -13.55 51.32
N THR A 32 -35.98 -14.32 50.87
CA THR A 32 -35.92 -15.02 49.58
C THR A 32 -36.06 -14.06 48.40
N LEU A 33 -37.02 -13.12 48.47
CA LEU A 33 -37.21 -12.11 47.43
C LEU A 33 -35.98 -11.21 47.20
N PRO A 34 -35.34 -10.62 48.24
CA PRO A 34 -34.15 -9.80 48.02
C PRO A 34 -32.95 -10.60 47.50
N VAL A 35 -32.79 -11.87 47.88
CA VAL A 35 -31.71 -12.74 47.35
C VAL A 35 -31.92 -13.02 45.87
N ILE A 36 -33.14 -13.38 45.46
CA ILE A 36 -33.48 -13.62 44.06
C ILE A 36 -33.34 -12.35 43.23
N TYR A 37 -33.81 -11.21 43.76
CA TYR A 37 -33.65 -9.92 43.10
C TYR A 37 -32.17 -9.56 42.90
N LEU A 38 -31.34 -9.73 43.93
CA LEU A 38 -29.90 -9.48 43.82
C LEU A 38 -29.23 -10.41 42.81
N GLN A 39 -29.63 -11.69 42.77
CA GLN A 39 -29.15 -12.63 41.77
C GLN A 39 -29.46 -12.15 40.34
N ILE A 40 -30.72 -11.81 40.06
CA ILE A 40 -31.15 -11.38 38.72
C ILE A 40 -30.40 -10.11 38.30
N VAL A 41 -30.30 -9.11 39.18
CA VAL A 41 -29.60 -7.85 38.88
C VAL A 41 -28.12 -8.07 38.60
N THR A 42 -27.43 -8.86 39.43
CA THR A 42 -25.99 -9.12 39.26
C THR A 42 -25.70 -10.01 38.06
N GLY A 43 -26.53 -11.01 37.82
CA GLY A 43 -26.44 -11.90 36.66
C GLY A 43 -26.68 -11.15 35.36
N PHE A 44 -27.72 -10.31 35.29
CA PHE A 44 -28.01 -9.48 34.12
C PHE A 44 -26.89 -8.47 33.82
N LEU A 45 -26.31 -7.86 34.86
CA LEU A 45 -25.14 -6.99 34.72
C LEU A 45 -23.97 -7.75 34.10
N PHE A 46 -23.69 -8.96 34.59
CA PHE A 46 -22.59 -9.79 34.08
C PHE A 46 -22.84 -10.24 32.62
N GLU A 47 -24.05 -10.69 32.30
CA GLU A 47 -24.45 -11.07 30.94
C GLU A 47 -24.28 -9.90 29.96
N THR A 48 -24.73 -8.71 30.35
CA THR A 48 -24.59 -7.48 29.54
C THR A 48 -23.12 -7.11 29.33
N LEU A 49 -22.28 -7.24 30.38
CA LEU A 49 -20.85 -6.97 30.28
C LEU A 49 -20.15 -7.96 29.34
N VAL A 50 -20.45 -9.25 29.44
CA VAL A 50 -19.88 -10.28 28.56
C VAL A 50 -20.33 -10.05 27.12
N PHE A 51 -21.62 -9.80 26.89
CA PHE A 51 -22.15 -9.51 25.56
C PHE A 51 -21.51 -8.24 24.98
N GLY A 52 -21.39 -7.17 25.78
CA GLY A 52 -20.73 -5.93 25.38
C GLY A 52 -19.26 -6.14 25.00
N PHE A 53 -18.52 -6.95 25.77
CA PHE A 53 -17.12 -7.28 25.46
C PHE A 53 -17.00 -8.11 24.16
N VAL A 54 -17.86 -9.10 23.98
CA VAL A 54 -17.90 -9.92 22.75
C VAL A 54 -18.25 -9.05 21.54
N PHE A 55 -19.30 -8.23 21.66
CA PHE A 55 -19.70 -7.30 20.59
C PHE A 55 -18.59 -6.32 20.26
N ALA A 56 -17.95 -5.69 21.26
CA ALA A 56 -16.83 -4.78 21.02
C ALA A 56 -15.64 -5.47 20.35
N LYS A 57 -15.40 -6.75 20.63
CA LYS A 57 -14.34 -7.55 19.99
C LYS A 57 -14.67 -7.92 18.55
N LEU A 58 -15.94 -8.24 18.26
CA LEU A 58 -16.43 -8.57 16.92
C LEU A 58 -16.61 -7.34 16.02
N ALA A 59 -17.01 -6.22 16.62
CA ALA A 59 -17.20 -4.95 15.93
C ALA A 59 -15.88 -4.34 15.45
N ARG A 60 -14.73 -4.67 16.08
CA ARG A 60 -13.42 -4.23 15.61
C ARG A 60 -13.11 -4.85 14.23
N PRO A 61 -13.02 -4.08 13.14
CA PRO A 61 -12.73 -4.57 11.81
C PRO A 61 -11.26 -4.96 11.72
N LYS A 62 -10.96 -6.20 12.10
CA LYS A 62 -9.58 -6.68 12.25
C LYS A 62 -8.90 -7.03 10.90
N HIS A 63 -9.55 -6.87 9.75
CA HIS A 63 -9.18 -7.61 8.52
C HIS A 63 -8.80 -6.79 7.29
N ARG A 64 -8.81 -5.45 7.30
CA ARG A 64 -8.47 -4.66 6.09
C ARG A 64 -6.99 -4.39 5.86
N ARG A 65 -6.13 -4.48 6.88
CA ARG A 65 -4.66 -4.40 6.67
C ARG A 65 -4.11 -5.50 5.75
N HIS A 66 -4.87 -6.56 5.51
CA HIS A 66 -4.48 -7.67 4.63
C HIS A 66 -4.88 -7.49 3.16
N THR A 67 -5.59 -6.42 2.78
CA THR A 67 -6.02 -6.22 1.37
C THR A 67 -5.29 -5.10 0.65
N ILE A 68 -4.65 -4.19 1.38
CA ILE A 68 -3.69 -3.25 0.82
C ILE A 68 -2.36 -3.99 0.64
N VAL A 69 -1.89 -4.04 -0.61
CA VAL A 69 -0.66 -4.73 -0.99
C VAL A 69 0.35 -3.72 -1.53
N PHE A 70 1.60 -3.90 -1.14
CA PHE A 70 2.74 -3.17 -1.68
C PHE A 70 3.56 -4.11 -2.58
N SER A 71 4.33 -3.54 -3.51
CA SER A 71 5.30 -4.30 -4.30
C SER A 71 6.32 -5.00 -3.42
N ARG A 72 6.80 -6.15 -3.86
CA ARG A 72 7.91 -6.85 -3.18
C ARG A 72 9.23 -6.08 -3.23
N ASN A 73 9.44 -5.32 -4.30
CA ASN A 73 10.66 -4.57 -4.54
C ASN A 73 10.34 -3.10 -4.76
N ALA A 74 11.25 -2.23 -4.37
CA ALA A 74 11.26 -0.84 -4.80
C ALA A 74 12.22 -0.70 -5.98
N CYS A 75 11.97 0.26 -6.86
CA CYS A 75 12.74 0.45 -8.08
C CYS A 75 13.34 1.86 -8.10
N ILE A 76 14.58 2.01 -8.54
CA ILE A 76 15.16 3.32 -8.86
C ILE A 76 15.33 3.40 -10.38
N SER A 77 14.74 4.42 -10.99
CA SER A 77 14.83 4.68 -12.43
C SER A 77 14.99 6.16 -12.71
N GLN A 78 15.41 6.48 -13.94
CA GLN A 78 15.36 7.86 -14.44
C GLN A 78 14.00 8.16 -15.07
N GLU A 79 13.38 9.26 -14.66
CA GLU A 79 12.13 9.79 -15.21
C GLU A 79 12.27 11.30 -15.41
N ALA A 80 12.01 11.78 -16.64
CA ALA A 80 12.17 13.20 -17.01
C ALA A 80 13.53 13.79 -16.55
N GLU A 81 14.61 13.08 -16.88
CA GLU A 81 16.01 13.42 -16.53
C GLU A 81 16.39 13.36 -15.05
N ARG A 82 15.46 13.04 -14.15
CA ARG A 82 15.70 12.95 -12.69
C ARG A 82 15.64 11.51 -12.21
N LEU A 83 16.41 11.19 -11.16
CA LEU A 83 16.28 9.89 -10.50
C LEU A 83 15.05 9.89 -9.58
N VAL A 84 14.30 8.80 -9.65
CA VAL A 84 13.10 8.59 -8.85
C VAL A 84 13.12 7.22 -8.19
N LEU A 85 12.63 7.15 -6.96
CA LEU A 85 12.35 5.90 -6.25
C LEU A 85 10.87 5.58 -6.40
N GLN A 86 10.57 4.42 -6.97
CA GLN A 86 9.22 3.95 -7.27
C GLN A 86 8.83 2.76 -6.38
N ILE A 87 7.62 2.80 -5.85
CA ILE A 87 7.01 1.73 -5.07
C ILE A 87 5.57 1.55 -5.55
N ARG A 88 5.13 0.33 -5.81
CA ARG A 88 3.75 0.09 -6.22
C ARG A 88 2.89 -0.25 -5.02
N VAL A 89 1.67 0.28 -5.00
CA VAL A 89 0.64 -0.01 -3.99
C VAL A 89 -0.68 -0.31 -4.68
N GLY A 90 -1.50 -1.19 -4.11
CA GLY A 90 -2.84 -1.47 -4.61
C GLY A 90 -3.76 -1.94 -3.49
N ASP A 91 -5.07 -1.76 -3.66
CA ASP A 91 -6.09 -2.42 -2.84
C ASP A 91 -6.71 -3.58 -3.62
N MET A 92 -6.75 -4.77 -3.02
CA MET A 92 -7.39 -5.95 -3.62
C MET A 92 -8.91 -5.95 -3.45
N ARG A 93 -9.48 -5.01 -2.68
CA ARG A 93 -10.94 -4.84 -2.53
C ARG A 93 -11.51 -3.85 -3.54
N ARG A 94 -12.80 -3.99 -3.84
CA ARG A 94 -13.56 -3.06 -4.69
C ARG A 94 -14.02 -1.77 -3.99
N SER A 95 -14.05 -1.76 -2.66
CA SER A 95 -14.44 -0.58 -1.89
C SER A 95 -13.26 0.37 -1.75
N ASN A 96 -13.52 1.67 -1.73
CA ASN A 96 -12.45 2.66 -1.76
C ASN A 96 -11.87 2.94 -0.37
N LEU A 97 -10.61 3.38 -0.36
CA LEU A 97 -9.98 4.02 0.79
C LEU A 97 -10.21 5.54 0.65
N VAL A 98 -10.97 6.12 1.57
CA VAL A 98 -11.32 7.54 1.58
C VAL A 98 -10.20 8.34 2.24
N ASP A 99 -9.85 9.50 1.69
CA ASP A 99 -8.74 10.36 2.15
C ASP A 99 -7.45 9.56 2.35
N ALA A 100 -7.08 8.75 1.34
CA ALA A 100 -5.86 7.97 1.37
C ALA A 100 -4.64 8.90 1.29
N ARG A 101 -3.69 8.72 2.21
CA ARG A 101 -2.45 9.49 2.29
C ARG A 101 -1.24 8.59 2.41
N VAL A 102 -0.16 8.98 1.76
CA VAL A 102 1.11 8.27 1.82
C VAL A 102 2.20 9.14 2.43
N HIS A 103 3.02 8.51 3.28
CA HIS A 103 4.27 9.11 3.73
C HIS A 103 5.31 8.01 3.94
N GLY A 104 6.58 8.38 3.90
CA GLY A 104 7.66 7.44 4.16
C GLY A 104 8.76 8.00 5.05
N LEU A 105 9.58 7.08 5.54
CA LEU A 105 10.71 7.35 6.40
C LEU A 105 11.92 6.57 5.89
N LEU A 106 13.06 7.25 5.74
CA LEU A 106 14.36 6.63 5.61
C LEU A 106 14.99 6.49 6.99
N ILE A 107 15.25 5.26 7.41
CA ILE A 107 15.95 4.95 8.65
C ILE A 107 17.40 4.62 8.32
N LYS A 108 18.32 5.51 8.71
CA LYS A 108 19.75 5.36 8.47
C LYS A 108 20.58 5.81 9.67
N ARG A 109 21.80 5.30 9.78
CA ARG A 109 22.78 5.81 10.73
C ARG A 109 23.17 7.25 10.38
N HIS A 110 22.96 8.18 11.30
CA HIS A 110 23.31 9.59 11.15
C HIS A 110 24.35 10.02 12.21
N VAL A 111 25.33 10.82 11.81
CA VAL A 111 26.37 11.35 12.70
C VAL A 111 26.29 12.87 12.67
N ILE A 112 26.09 13.49 13.83
CA ILE A 112 26.06 14.95 13.93
C ILE A 112 27.47 15.53 14.06
N GLN A 113 27.60 16.85 13.89
CA GLN A 113 28.89 17.57 13.94
C GLN A 113 29.65 17.34 15.27
N GLU A 114 28.94 17.16 16.38
CA GLU A 114 29.51 16.86 17.70
C GLU A 114 29.99 15.40 17.87
N LYS A 115 30.04 14.63 16.77
CA LYS A 115 30.40 13.19 16.72
C LYS A 115 29.46 12.25 17.47
N TYR A 116 28.30 12.73 17.91
CA TYR A 116 27.25 11.86 18.44
C TYR A 116 26.60 11.06 17.30
N VAL A 117 26.36 9.76 17.53
CA VAL A 117 25.90 8.82 16.50
C VAL A 117 24.48 8.37 16.82
N TYR A 118 23.55 8.64 15.91
CA TYR A 118 22.20 8.10 15.95
C TYR A 118 22.13 6.87 15.03
N PRO A 119 22.00 5.64 15.56
CA PRO A 119 22.00 4.44 14.74
C PRO A 119 20.75 4.29 13.86
N LEU A 120 19.60 4.78 14.32
CA LEU A 120 18.29 4.68 13.66
C LEU A 120 17.65 6.05 13.51
N TYR A 121 18.36 6.98 12.87
CA TYR A 121 17.82 8.31 12.61
C TYR A 121 16.80 8.25 11.48
N GLN A 122 15.69 8.97 11.64
CA GLN A 122 14.56 8.95 10.71
C GLN A 122 14.57 10.24 9.89
N HIS A 123 14.70 10.10 8.58
CA HIS A 123 14.52 11.19 7.63
C HIS A 123 13.19 11.02 6.92
N GLN A 124 12.41 12.09 6.80
CA GLN A 124 11.15 12.05 6.08
C GLN A 124 11.38 11.86 4.59
N LEU A 125 10.56 11.02 3.96
CA LEU A 125 10.49 10.82 2.51
C LEU A 125 9.08 11.13 2.03
N GLU A 126 8.99 12.04 1.05
CA GLU A 126 7.73 12.42 0.43
C GLU A 126 7.47 11.56 -0.81
N PHE A 127 6.31 10.91 -0.85
CA PHE A 127 5.87 10.11 -1.98
C PHE A 127 4.68 10.80 -2.64
N ASN A 128 4.72 10.87 -3.97
CA ASN A 128 3.66 11.45 -4.78
C ASN A 128 3.14 10.42 -5.78
N ALA A 129 1.88 10.56 -6.19
CA ALA A 129 1.34 9.85 -7.35
C ALA A 129 0.75 10.87 -8.32
N HIS A 130 1.25 10.90 -9.56
CA HIS A 130 0.71 11.74 -10.65
C HIS A 130 0.52 13.22 -10.26
N GLU A 131 1.48 13.81 -9.55
CA GLU A 131 1.46 15.23 -9.12
C GLU A 131 0.33 15.61 -8.14
N MET A 132 -0.40 14.64 -7.58
CA MET A 132 -1.50 14.86 -6.61
C MET A 132 -1.02 15.12 -5.16
N GLY A 133 0.30 15.28 -4.96
CA GLY A 133 0.90 15.40 -3.63
C GLY A 133 0.79 14.10 -2.82
N ASP A 134 0.52 14.22 -1.52
CA ASP A 134 0.41 13.12 -0.57
C ASP A 134 -0.93 12.36 -0.65
N ARG A 135 -1.94 12.94 -1.31
CA ARG A 135 -3.27 12.35 -1.43
C ARG A 135 -3.35 11.37 -2.59
N LEU A 136 -3.92 10.21 -2.30
CA LEU A 136 -4.04 9.11 -3.24
C LEU A 136 -5.51 8.79 -3.53
N PHE A 137 -5.78 8.45 -4.78
CA PHE A 137 -7.06 7.89 -5.19
C PHE A 137 -6.85 6.43 -5.61
N LEU A 138 -6.87 5.53 -4.63
CA LEU A 138 -6.46 4.13 -4.79
C LEU A 138 -7.61 3.24 -5.29
N MET A 139 -8.18 3.54 -6.46
CA MET A 139 -9.16 2.65 -7.12
C MET A 139 -8.50 1.50 -7.90
N TRP A 140 -7.27 1.71 -8.33
CA TRP A 140 -6.44 0.72 -9.02
C TRP A 140 -5.00 0.80 -8.48
N PRO A 141 -4.16 -0.21 -8.77
CA PRO A 141 -2.75 -0.14 -8.40
C PRO A 141 -2.06 1.14 -8.90
N LEU A 142 -1.40 1.85 -8.00
CA LEU A 142 -0.65 3.07 -8.30
C LEU A 142 0.84 2.86 -8.05
N VAL A 143 1.66 3.55 -8.84
CA VAL A 143 3.10 3.68 -8.56
C VAL A 143 3.30 4.99 -7.79
N LEU A 144 3.78 4.86 -6.56
CA LEU A 144 4.23 5.93 -5.70
C LEU A 144 5.65 6.30 -6.09
N THR A 145 5.89 7.58 -6.32
CA THR A 145 7.17 8.10 -6.78
C THR A 145 7.72 9.09 -5.78
N HIS A 146 8.93 8.85 -5.29
CA HIS A 146 9.72 9.82 -4.55
C HIS A 146 10.78 10.40 -5.49
N HIS A 147 10.71 11.71 -5.73
CA HIS A 147 11.72 12.41 -6.52
C HIS A 147 12.97 12.63 -5.69
N ILE A 148 14.11 12.16 -6.17
CA ILE A 148 15.40 12.34 -5.48
C ILE A 148 15.93 13.73 -5.84
N THR A 149 15.51 14.74 -5.08
CA THR A 149 15.96 16.13 -5.17
C THR A 149 17.18 16.39 -4.27
N GLU A 150 17.74 17.60 -4.33
CA GLU A 150 18.87 18.03 -3.48
C GLU A 150 18.59 17.90 -1.98
N ASP A 151 17.34 18.12 -1.58
CA ASP A 151 16.88 17.98 -0.19
C ASP A 151 16.61 16.52 0.22
N SER A 152 16.57 15.59 -0.75
CA SER A 152 16.32 14.19 -0.47
C SER A 152 17.53 13.57 0.24
N PRO A 153 17.32 12.77 1.31
CA PRO A 153 18.41 12.06 1.97
C PRO A 153 19.02 10.95 1.08
N LEU A 154 18.43 10.68 -0.11
CA LEU A 154 18.94 9.76 -1.12
C LEU A 154 19.76 10.46 -2.21
N TRP A 155 19.99 11.78 -2.12
CA TRP A 155 20.65 12.59 -3.16
C TRP A 155 22.02 12.06 -3.61
N THR A 156 22.81 11.56 -2.66
CA THR A 156 24.17 11.06 -2.90
C THR A 156 24.25 9.56 -3.12
N LEU A 157 23.10 8.85 -3.10
CA LEU A 157 23.05 7.40 -3.22
C LEU A 157 23.49 6.94 -4.62
N THR A 158 24.42 5.99 -4.68
CA THR A 158 24.84 5.34 -5.92
C THR A 158 24.40 3.87 -5.96
N PRO A 159 24.39 3.21 -7.14
CA PRO A 159 24.12 1.77 -7.23
C PRO A 159 25.09 0.92 -6.40
N GLY A 160 26.36 1.36 -6.29
CA GLY A 160 27.37 0.67 -5.48
C GLY A 160 27.06 0.73 -3.98
N ASP A 161 26.48 1.83 -3.52
CA ASP A 161 26.11 2.02 -2.11
C ASP A 161 24.99 1.06 -1.68
N LEU A 162 24.08 0.67 -2.59
CA LEU A 162 23.03 -0.30 -2.26
C LEU A 162 23.58 -1.65 -1.76
N ILE A 163 24.83 -1.99 -2.11
CA ILE A 163 25.47 -3.25 -1.70
C ILE A 163 26.02 -3.16 -0.27
N PHE A 164 26.58 -2.00 0.10
CA PHE A 164 27.35 -1.83 1.34
C PHE A 164 26.59 -1.06 2.42
N ASP A 165 25.75 -0.12 2.01
CA ASP A 165 25.07 0.79 2.90
C ASP A 165 23.92 0.09 3.64
N LYS A 166 23.65 0.56 4.85
CA LYS A 166 22.64 -0.03 5.74
C LYS A 166 21.59 1.01 6.08
N PHE A 167 20.50 0.96 5.33
CA PHE A 167 19.31 1.75 5.60
C PHE A 167 18.05 0.95 5.25
N GLU A 168 16.93 1.43 5.77
CA GLU A 168 15.61 0.87 5.54
C GLU A 168 14.64 2.00 5.20
N ILE A 169 13.83 1.80 4.16
CA ILE A 169 12.77 2.71 3.77
C ILE A 169 11.45 2.14 4.25
N VAL A 170 10.76 2.82 5.16
CA VAL A 170 9.45 2.44 5.66
C VAL A 170 8.40 3.31 4.98
N VAL A 171 7.35 2.70 4.44
CA VAL A 171 6.25 3.41 3.78
C VAL A 171 4.95 3.11 4.49
N PHE A 172 4.16 4.16 4.68
CA PHE A 172 2.88 4.15 5.37
C PHE A 172 1.80 4.60 4.40
N LEU A 173 0.71 3.86 4.34
CA LEU A 173 -0.53 4.27 3.69
C LEU A 173 -1.61 4.36 4.75
N GLU A 174 -2.19 5.55 4.91
CA GLU A 174 -3.27 5.83 5.85
C GLU A 174 -4.53 6.24 5.10
N GLY A 175 -5.70 5.98 5.66
CA GLY A 175 -6.96 6.45 5.12
C GLY A 175 -8.15 5.88 5.88
N TYR A 176 -9.36 6.17 5.43
CA TYR A 176 -10.60 5.75 6.08
C TYR A 176 -11.35 4.71 5.26
N ILE A 177 -11.88 3.71 5.94
CA ILE A 177 -12.67 2.66 5.31
C ILE A 177 -14.07 3.20 5.00
N GLU A 178 -14.43 3.25 3.70
CA GLU A 178 -15.72 3.78 3.23
C GLU A 178 -16.94 3.22 3.98
N SER A 179 -16.97 1.92 4.25
CA SER A 179 -18.12 1.26 4.87
C SER A 179 -18.26 1.46 6.39
N THR A 180 -17.17 1.76 7.09
CA THR A 180 -17.17 1.81 8.58
C THR A 180 -16.73 3.17 9.13
N GLY A 181 -16.12 4.04 8.32
CA GLY A 181 -15.53 5.29 8.76
C GLY A 181 -14.28 5.12 9.64
N GLU A 182 -13.79 3.90 9.83
CA GLU A 182 -12.61 3.65 10.66
C GLU A 182 -11.31 3.95 9.93
N MET A 183 -10.31 4.46 10.65
CA MET A 183 -8.97 4.69 10.12
C MET A 183 -8.22 3.37 9.94
N CYS A 184 -7.68 3.16 8.74
CA CYS A 184 -6.82 2.04 8.37
C CYS A 184 -5.41 2.55 8.07
N GLN A 185 -4.40 1.86 8.60
CA GLN A 185 -2.99 2.11 8.30
C GLN A 185 -2.35 0.81 7.81
N ALA A 186 -1.81 0.82 6.60
CA ALA A 186 -0.98 -0.25 6.03
C ALA A 186 0.47 0.23 5.99
N ARG A 187 1.41 -0.69 6.21
CA ARG A 187 2.84 -0.38 6.27
C ARG A 187 3.65 -1.45 5.57
N THR A 188 4.72 -1.03 4.92
CA THR A 188 5.74 -1.92 4.36
C THR A 188 7.13 -1.33 4.59
N SER A 189 8.17 -2.14 4.46
CA SER A 189 9.54 -1.64 4.46
C SER A 189 10.38 -2.29 3.38
N TYR A 190 11.42 -1.56 2.95
CA TYR A 190 12.37 -1.97 1.94
C TYR A 190 13.78 -1.79 2.48
N THR A 191 14.49 -2.89 2.57
CA THR A 191 15.93 -2.91 2.81
C THR A 191 16.70 -2.61 1.53
N THR A 192 17.98 -2.29 1.63
CA THR A 192 18.83 -2.01 0.46
C THR A 192 18.85 -3.13 -0.59
N ARG A 193 18.61 -4.39 -0.18
CA ARG A 193 18.54 -5.56 -1.07
C ARG A 193 17.24 -5.67 -1.86
N GLU A 194 16.18 -5.03 -1.39
CA GLU A 194 14.87 -5.04 -2.03
C GLU A 194 14.69 -3.87 -3.00
N ILE A 195 15.66 -2.95 -3.03
CA ILE A 195 15.72 -1.82 -3.95
C ILE A 195 16.52 -2.23 -5.19
N ILE A 196 15.90 -2.16 -6.36
CA ILE A 196 16.48 -2.54 -7.64
C ILE A 196 16.79 -1.28 -8.44
N TRP A 197 18.07 -1.05 -8.74
CA TRP A 197 18.50 0.07 -9.58
C TRP A 197 18.30 -0.23 -11.08
N GLY A 198 17.95 0.80 -11.86
CA GLY A 198 17.81 0.71 -13.31
C GLY A 198 16.63 -0.12 -13.77
N HIS A 199 15.60 -0.22 -12.94
CA HIS A 199 14.39 -0.96 -13.23
C HIS A 199 13.18 -0.07 -13.01
N ARG A 200 12.08 -0.38 -13.71
CA ARG A 200 10.77 0.25 -13.55
C ARG A 200 9.69 -0.81 -13.50
N PHE A 201 8.54 -0.49 -12.96
CA PHE A 201 7.45 -1.46 -12.93
C PHE A 201 6.84 -1.71 -14.32
N THR A 202 6.44 -2.95 -14.58
CA THR A 202 5.70 -3.33 -15.80
C THR A 202 4.30 -2.73 -15.76
N ARG A 203 3.78 -2.27 -16.91
CA ARG A 203 2.38 -1.82 -17.02
C ARG A 203 1.40 -2.96 -16.65
N LEU A 204 0.33 -2.59 -15.97
CA LEU A 204 -0.71 -3.52 -15.49
C LEU A 204 -2.01 -3.41 -16.29
N GLU A 205 -2.18 -2.27 -16.93
CA GLU A 205 -3.40 -1.85 -17.59
C GLU A 205 -3.50 -2.53 -18.96
N GLU A 206 -4.51 -3.38 -19.12
CA GLU A 206 -4.89 -3.95 -20.41
C GLU A 206 -6.32 -3.52 -20.74
N TYR A 207 -6.51 -2.92 -21.90
CA TYR A 207 -7.84 -2.54 -22.35
C TYR A 207 -8.47 -3.70 -23.13
N ASP A 208 -9.63 -4.17 -22.68
CA ASP A 208 -10.41 -5.19 -23.39
C ASP A 208 -11.45 -4.52 -24.30
N PRO A 209 -11.21 -4.46 -25.62
CA PRO A 209 -12.11 -3.80 -26.56
C PRO A 209 -13.45 -4.55 -26.73
N LYS A 210 -13.55 -5.82 -26.31
CA LYS A 210 -14.79 -6.60 -26.46
C LYS A 210 -15.83 -6.23 -25.40
N ASN A 211 -15.36 -5.93 -24.19
CA ASN A 211 -16.23 -5.58 -23.07
C ASN A 211 -16.21 -4.08 -22.74
N ASP A 212 -15.35 -3.29 -23.40
CA ASP A 212 -15.11 -1.87 -23.14
C ASP A 212 -14.71 -1.60 -21.68
N LEU A 213 -13.77 -2.41 -21.18
CA LEU A 213 -13.31 -2.35 -19.79
C LEU A 213 -11.79 -2.35 -19.71
N TRP A 214 -11.27 -1.59 -18.75
CA TRP A 214 -9.89 -1.72 -18.30
C TRP A 214 -9.75 -2.91 -17.36
N ILE A 215 -8.79 -3.79 -17.64
CA ILE A 215 -8.47 -4.96 -16.85
C ILE A 215 -7.07 -4.76 -16.26
N MET A 216 -6.94 -4.99 -14.95
CA MET A 216 -5.66 -4.92 -14.26
C MET A 216 -5.11 -6.33 -14.06
N ASP A 217 -4.00 -6.67 -14.73
CA ASP A 217 -3.35 -7.97 -14.54
C ASP A 217 -2.46 -7.97 -13.29
N PHE A 218 -3.02 -8.42 -12.17
CA PHE A 218 -2.28 -8.53 -10.91
C PHE A 218 -1.13 -9.56 -10.92
N VAL A 219 -1.04 -10.45 -11.92
CA VAL A 219 0.13 -11.34 -12.08
C VAL A 219 1.39 -10.52 -12.39
N LYS A 220 1.22 -9.38 -13.07
CA LYS A 220 2.29 -8.43 -13.38
C LYS A 220 2.57 -7.44 -12.24
N PHE A 221 1.84 -7.50 -11.12
CA PHE A 221 1.93 -6.51 -10.03
C PHE A 221 3.35 -6.33 -9.51
N ASN A 222 4.09 -7.42 -9.32
CA ASN A 222 5.47 -7.38 -8.83
C ASN A 222 6.53 -7.42 -9.96
N LYS A 223 6.11 -7.49 -11.24
CA LYS A 223 7.05 -7.62 -12.36
C LYS A 223 7.71 -6.27 -12.66
N VAL A 224 9.02 -6.29 -12.75
CA VAL A 224 9.86 -5.13 -13.09
C VAL A 224 10.59 -5.38 -14.40
N VAL A 225 10.86 -4.32 -15.15
CA VAL A 225 11.59 -4.35 -16.42
C VAL A 225 12.80 -3.43 -16.36
N PRO A 226 13.88 -3.72 -17.09
CA PRO A 226 15.02 -2.83 -17.20
C PRO A 226 14.61 -1.46 -17.76
N SER A 227 15.30 -0.42 -17.31
CA SER A 227 15.15 0.96 -17.76
C SER A 227 16.53 1.57 -17.97
N ASP A 228 16.69 2.40 -19.00
CA ASP A 228 17.93 3.12 -19.29
C ASP A 228 18.17 4.18 -18.21
N THR A 229 18.81 3.76 -17.11
CA THR A 229 19.07 4.59 -15.94
C THR A 229 20.57 4.66 -15.72
N PRO A 230 21.15 5.86 -15.58
CA PRO A 230 22.58 6.01 -15.38
C PRO A 230 23.00 5.43 -14.02
N ALA A 231 24.20 4.86 -13.98
CA ALA A 231 24.78 4.25 -12.79
C ALA A 231 25.52 5.30 -11.93
N CYS A 232 24.91 6.46 -11.70
CA CYS A 232 25.47 7.57 -10.93
C CYS A 232 24.47 8.06 -9.88
N SER A 233 24.93 8.85 -8.90
CA SER A 233 24.02 9.47 -7.93
C SER A 233 23.21 10.60 -8.57
N ALA A 234 22.11 10.98 -7.93
CA ALA A 234 21.28 12.08 -8.39
C ALA A 234 22.08 13.41 -8.46
N ALA A 235 22.99 13.61 -7.50
CA ALA A 235 23.94 14.72 -7.51
C ALA A 235 24.84 14.76 -8.75
N GLN A 236 25.39 13.61 -9.14
CA GLN A 236 26.25 13.51 -10.32
C GLN A 236 25.46 13.68 -11.61
N LEU A 237 24.25 13.14 -11.66
CA LEU A 237 23.36 13.28 -12.81
C LEU A 237 23.02 14.75 -13.10
N MET A 238 22.73 15.53 -12.05
CA MET A 238 22.43 16.95 -12.18
C MET A 238 23.63 17.74 -12.73
N GLN A 239 24.84 17.50 -12.21
CA GLN A 239 26.06 18.16 -12.69
C GLN A 239 26.35 17.86 -14.18
N GLN A 240 26.07 16.63 -14.63
CA GLN A 240 26.23 16.25 -16.03
C GLN A 240 25.22 16.97 -16.94
N SER A 241 23.98 17.13 -16.47
CA SER A 241 22.96 17.88 -17.21
C SER A 241 23.34 19.36 -17.36
N GLU A 242 23.86 20.00 -16.30
CA GLU A 242 24.31 21.40 -16.35
C GLU A 242 25.52 21.61 -17.27
N THR A 243 26.46 20.66 -17.28
CA THR A 243 27.65 20.72 -18.14
C THR A 243 27.28 20.58 -19.63
N THR A 244 26.21 19.86 -19.95
CA THR A 244 25.72 19.66 -21.32
C THR A 244 25.01 20.90 -21.88
N VAL A 245 24.49 21.77 -21.00
CA VAL A 245 23.73 22.99 -21.39
C VAL A 245 24.64 24.21 -21.61
N LEU A 246 25.90 24.18 -21.20
CA LEU A 246 26.85 25.26 -21.52
C LEU A 246 27.32 25.14 -22.99
N PRO A 247 27.00 26.11 -23.87
CA PRO A 247 27.42 26.02 -25.26
C PRO A 247 28.93 26.18 -25.34
N VAL A 248 29.61 25.16 -25.84
CA VAL A 248 30.96 25.28 -26.37
C VAL A 248 30.93 26.34 -27.48
N GLN A 249 31.41 27.56 -27.20
CA GLN A 249 31.77 28.52 -28.23
C GLN A 249 32.94 27.93 -29.04
N ARG A 250 32.65 27.17 -30.09
CA ARG A 250 33.62 26.89 -31.15
C ARG A 250 33.72 28.11 -32.04
N SER A 251 34.78 28.89 -31.84
CA SER A 251 35.21 29.94 -32.74
C SER A 251 35.77 29.35 -34.05
N SER A 252 35.27 29.88 -35.18
CA SER A 252 35.86 29.93 -36.54
C SER A 252 36.18 28.59 -37.25
N SER A 253 35.99 28.37 -38.55
CA SER A 253 35.59 29.17 -39.72
C SER A 253 35.44 28.18 -40.91
N GLN A 254 34.48 28.45 -41.79
CA GLN A 254 34.12 27.76 -43.06
C GLN A 254 35.22 27.76 -44.17
N PRO A 255 34.99 27.25 -45.42
CA PRO A 255 34.23 26.07 -45.88
C PRO A 255 34.96 25.25 -47.00
N GLY A 256 34.41 24.07 -47.34
CA GLY A 256 34.42 23.56 -48.72
C GLY A 256 35.34 22.37 -49.00
N ILE A 257 34.75 21.23 -49.39
CA ILE A 257 34.96 20.54 -50.68
C ILE A 257 33.90 19.42 -50.76
N ARG A 258 33.12 19.45 -51.84
CA ARG A 258 32.14 18.43 -52.22
C ARG A 258 32.88 17.41 -53.07
N GLN A 259 32.92 16.16 -52.64
CA GLN A 259 33.40 15.06 -53.47
C GLN A 259 32.39 13.91 -53.43
N SER A 260 31.91 13.58 -54.62
CA SER A 260 31.04 12.47 -54.99
C SER A 260 31.81 11.14 -55.01
N TYR A 261 31.06 10.06 -55.28
CA TYR A 261 31.44 8.65 -55.54
C TYR A 261 31.42 7.77 -54.28
N ILE A 262 30.92 6.53 -54.24
CA ILE A 262 30.31 5.58 -55.19
C ILE A 262 29.55 4.56 -54.32
N SER A 263 28.44 4.04 -54.82
CA SER A 263 27.66 2.90 -54.29
C SER A 263 28.43 1.57 -54.41
N VAL A 264 28.39 0.74 -53.37
CA VAL A 264 28.57 -0.71 -53.48
C VAL A 264 27.60 -1.39 -52.52
N ASP A 265 26.66 -2.14 -53.08
CA ASP A 265 25.77 -3.06 -52.41
C ASP A 265 26.55 -4.27 -51.88
N ASP A 266 26.15 -4.83 -50.75
CA ASP A 266 26.25 -6.27 -50.52
C ASP A 266 25.15 -6.69 -49.52
N ASP A 267 24.19 -7.43 -50.07
CA ASP A 267 23.17 -8.20 -49.38
C ASP A 267 23.82 -9.34 -48.56
N PHE A 268 23.36 -9.56 -47.32
CA PHE A 268 23.18 -10.91 -46.82
C PHE A 268 22.11 -10.96 -45.74
N ASP A 269 21.22 -11.94 -45.90
CA ASP A 269 19.91 -12.04 -45.28
C ASP A 269 19.86 -13.15 -44.22
N THR A 270 18.85 -13.07 -43.35
CA THR A 270 18.15 -14.20 -42.67
C THR A 270 18.65 -14.77 -41.32
N ALA A 271 17.90 -14.38 -40.27
CA ALA A 271 17.13 -15.15 -39.28
C ALA A 271 17.69 -16.39 -38.51
N SER A 272 17.41 -16.41 -37.20
CA SER A 272 16.48 -17.34 -36.51
C SER A 272 16.89 -17.74 -35.08
N GLU A 273 15.99 -17.40 -34.16
CA GLU A 273 15.54 -17.95 -32.86
C GLU A 273 16.31 -19.01 -32.05
N SER A 274 16.14 -18.85 -30.73
CA SER A 274 16.44 -19.75 -29.61
C SER A 274 15.45 -20.92 -29.49
N PRO A 275 15.67 -21.85 -28.52
CA PRO A 275 14.70 -21.92 -27.43
C PRO A 275 15.29 -22.29 -26.06
N PHE A 276 14.75 -21.68 -25.00
CA PHE A 276 14.84 -22.16 -23.61
C PHE A 276 13.43 -22.55 -23.14
N SER A 277 13.37 -23.70 -22.49
CA SER A 277 12.19 -24.43 -22.04
C SER A 277 11.48 -23.80 -20.83
N ASP A 278 10.15 -23.80 -20.89
CA ASP A 278 9.18 -23.41 -19.86
C ASP A 278 9.13 -24.38 -18.67
N ASP A 279 8.93 -23.83 -17.47
CA ASP A 279 8.37 -24.55 -16.30
C ASP A 279 7.13 -23.79 -15.81
N GLU A 280 5.99 -24.48 -15.81
CA GLU A 280 4.66 -23.98 -15.47
C GLU A 280 4.51 -23.65 -13.97
N HIS A 281 3.97 -22.46 -13.68
CA HIS A 281 3.40 -22.14 -12.38
C HIS A 281 1.93 -21.72 -12.50
N VAL A 282 1.11 -22.42 -11.71
CA VAL A 282 -0.34 -22.39 -11.60
C VAL A 282 -0.89 -20.96 -11.51
N VAL A 283 -1.69 -20.59 -12.52
CA VAL A 283 -2.35 -19.29 -12.68
C VAL A 283 -3.64 -19.26 -11.86
N GLY A 284 -3.74 -18.34 -10.90
CA GLY A 284 -5.03 -17.89 -10.36
C GLY A 284 -5.65 -16.87 -11.32
N ASP A 285 -6.97 -16.92 -11.50
CA ASP A 285 -7.69 -16.07 -12.45
C ASP A 285 -7.42 -14.56 -12.25
N PRO A 286 -7.26 -13.78 -13.34
CA PRO A 286 -7.05 -12.34 -13.26
C PRO A 286 -8.26 -11.63 -12.65
N ILE A 287 -8.01 -10.74 -11.69
CA ILE A 287 -9.06 -9.95 -11.03
C ILE A 287 -9.59 -8.91 -12.03
N ARG A 288 -10.82 -9.11 -12.50
CA ARG A 288 -11.53 -8.16 -13.37
C ARG A 288 -12.21 -7.08 -12.54
N ILE A 289 -11.75 -5.84 -12.67
CA ILE A 289 -12.38 -4.67 -12.05
C ILE A 289 -13.10 -3.89 -13.16
N PRO A 290 -14.43 -3.97 -13.27
CA PRO A 290 -15.15 -3.20 -14.25
C PRO A 290 -15.04 -1.71 -13.92
N PHE A 291 -14.71 -0.89 -14.92
CA PHE A 291 -14.82 0.56 -14.82
C PHE A 291 -16.32 0.91 -14.73
N THR A 292 -16.79 1.15 -13.51
CA THR A 292 -18.15 1.65 -13.29
C THR A 292 -18.02 3.17 -13.17
N PRO A 293 -18.56 3.97 -14.10
CA PRO A 293 -18.51 5.42 -13.97
C PRO A 293 -19.16 5.81 -12.64
N MET A 294 -18.51 6.72 -11.90
CA MET A 294 -19.06 7.19 -10.63
C MET A 294 -20.47 7.75 -10.89
N PRO A 295 -21.49 7.36 -10.09
CA PRO A 295 -22.82 7.93 -10.25
C PRO A 295 -22.71 9.44 -10.08
N MET A 296 -23.17 10.19 -11.08
CA MET A 296 -23.33 11.63 -10.97
C MET A 296 -24.22 11.91 -9.76
N ALA A 297 -23.75 12.77 -8.85
CA ALA A 297 -24.57 13.25 -7.76
C ALA A 297 -25.85 13.84 -8.37
N SER A 298 -26.98 13.19 -8.12
CA SER A 298 -28.29 13.71 -8.48
C SER A 298 -28.45 15.05 -7.78
N PRO A 299 -28.79 16.14 -8.50
CA PRO A 299 -29.02 17.43 -7.86
C PRO A 299 -30.10 17.25 -6.81
N GLU A 300 -29.83 17.71 -5.58
CA GLU A 300 -30.84 17.80 -4.53
C GLU A 300 -32.06 18.51 -5.11
N GLU A 301 -33.17 17.80 -5.23
CA GLU A 301 -34.46 18.42 -5.47
C GLU A 301 -34.71 19.35 -4.29
N GLY A 302 -34.61 20.66 -4.56
CA GLY A 302 -35.00 21.69 -3.62
C GLY A 302 -36.42 21.42 -3.16
N VAL A 303 -36.58 21.15 -1.87
CA VAL A 303 -37.87 21.14 -1.20
C VAL A 303 -38.38 22.58 -1.23
N GLY A 304 -39.19 22.88 -2.24
CA GLY A 304 -40.09 24.01 -2.23
C GLY A 304 -41.42 23.57 -1.65
N GLU A 305 -41.71 24.02 -0.42
CA GLU A 305 -42.95 24.65 0.05
C GLU A 305 -42.81 25.05 1.54
#